data_AF-A0A2V8I9X8-F1
#
_entry.id   AF-A0A2V8I9X8-F1
#
_cell.length_a   1.000
_cell.length_b   1.000
_cell.length_c   1.000
_cell.angle_alpha   90.00
_cell.angle_beta   90.00
_cell.angle_gamma   90.00
#
_symmetry.space_group_name_H-M   'P 1'
#
loop_
_entity.id
_entity.type
_entity.pdbx_description
1 polymer ?
#
loop_
_entity_poly.entity_id
_entity_poly.type
_entity_poly.pdbx_seq_one_letter_code
_entity_poly.pdbx_strand_id
1 'polypeptide(L)'
;KRPDLVARAIVPDVLIPAHSAAVGLTFYTGTQFPERYRNGAFIGLHGSWNRSKLAGYRIAFVPFQNGKPAGPLEDFVTGWILNGGNPGTAWGRPVSPYVAKDGSLLITDDVADKIWRVQYTARR
;
A
#
# COMPACT_ATOMS: atom_id res chain seq x y z
N LYS A 1 -17.14 12.64 28.33
CA LYS A 1 -15.87 12.25 27.64
C LYS A 1 -15.10 11.27 28.55
N ARG A 2 -14.27 10.37 28.01
CA ARG A 2 -13.54 9.29 28.76
C ARG A 2 -12.02 9.32 28.50
N PRO A 3 -11.27 10.27 29.10
CA PRO A 3 -9.83 10.42 28.87
C PRO A 3 -9.01 9.23 29.41
N ASP A 4 -9.54 8.54 30.41
CA ASP A 4 -8.99 7.31 30.97
C ASP A 4 -8.89 6.17 29.94
N LEU A 5 -9.83 6.12 28.98
CA LEU A 5 -9.80 5.14 27.89
C LEU A 5 -8.78 5.53 26.81
N VAL A 6 -8.60 6.82 26.55
CA VAL A 6 -7.58 7.31 25.60
C VAL A 6 -6.17 6.97 26.08
N ALA A 7 -5.91 7.15 27.38
CA ALA A 7 -4.62 6.84 27.99
C ALA A 7 -4.26 5.33 27.95
N ARG A 8 -5.25 4.46 27.79
CA ARG A 8 -5.06 3.00 27.69
C ARG A 8 -5.01 2.47 26.25
N ALA A 9 -5.21 3.35 25.26
CA ALA A 9 -5.19 2.95 23.86
C ALA A 9 -3.76 2.58 23.43
N ILE A 10 -3.64 1.47 22.69
CA ILE A 10 -2.37 1.07 22.08
C ILE A 10 -2.21 1.85 20.79
N VAL A 11 -1.07 2.53 20.64
CA VAL A 11 -0.74 3.27 19.42
C VAL A 11 -0.37 2.28 18.32
N PRO A 12 -0.92 2.40 17.10
CA PRO A 12 -0.51 1.56 15.97
C PRO A 12 0.97 1.78 15.60
N ASP A 13 1.68 0.70 15.24
CA ASP A 13 3.09 0.77 14.86
C ASP A 13 3.35 1.56 13.56
N VAL A 14 2.36 1.58 12.66
CA VAL A 14 2.43 2.28 11.37
C VAL A 14 1.17 3.11 11.19
N LEU A 15 1.35 4.41 10.99
CA LEU A 15 0.28 5.32 10.59
C LEU A 15 0.18 5.38 9.07
N ILE A 16 -1.04 5.35 8.56
CA ILE A 16 -1.34 5.54 7.13
C ILE A 16 -2.12 6.84 6.92
N PRO A 17 -2.10 7.44 5.72
CA PRO A 17 -2.82 8.68 5.47
C PRO A 17 -4.31 8.54 5.78
N ALA A 18 -4.89 9.56 6.41
CA ALA A 18 -6.32 9.57 6.71
C ALA A 18 -7.15 9.33 5.43
N HIS A 19 -8.19 8.50 5.56
CA HIS A 19 -9.09 8.09 4.47
C HIS A 19 -8.43 7.31 3.33
N SER A 20 -7.18 6.82 3.43
CA SER A 20 -6.55 6.07 2.34
C SER A 20 -7.11 4.68 2.09
N ALA A 21 -7.98 4.18 2.99
CA ALA A 21 -8.64 2.88 2.93
C ALA A 21 -7.66 1.72 2.69
N ALA A 22 -6.90 1.35 3.72
CA ALA A 22 -6.10 0.12 3.66
C ALA A 22 -7.04 -1.10 3.65
N VAL A 23 -6.99 -1.88 2.58
CA VAL A 23 -7.89 -3.03 2.36
C VAL A 23 -7.15 -4.36 2.25
N GLY A 24 -5.82 -4.35 2.28
CA GLY A 24 -5.00 -5.55 2.30
C GLY A 24 -3.52 -5.29 2.49
N LEU A 25 -2.81 -6.31 2.94
CA LEU A 25 -1.36 -6.30 3.12
C LEU A 25 -0.78 -7.70 2.88
N THR A 26 0.45 -7.75 2.35
CA THR A 26 1.26 -8.96 2.29
C THR A 26 2.70 -8.67 2.69
N PHE A 27 3.34 -9.59 3.42
CA PHE A 27 4.78 -9.54 3.67
C PHE A 27 5.53 -10.16 2.50
N TYR A 28 6.59 -9.49 2.04
CA TYR A 28 7.35 -9.95 0.90
C TYR A 28 8.40 -10.98 1.28
N THR A 29 8.17 -12.22 0.88
CA THR A 29 9.06 -13.36 1.12
C THR A 29 9.83 -13.79 -0.12
N GLY A 30 9.63 -13.13 -1.27
CA GLY A 30 10.33 -13.39 -2.51
C GLY A 30 11.73 -12.74 -2.56
N THR A 31 12.51 -13.10 -3.58
CA THR A 31 13.87 -12.57 -3.82
C THR A 31 14.00 -11.79 -5.12
N GLN A 32 12.91 -11.70 -5.90
CA GLN A 32 12.87 -11.15 -7.25
C GLN A 32 12.95 -9.61 -7.25
N PHE A 33 12.39 -8.93 -6.24
CA PHE A 33 12.65 -7.51 -6.02
C PHE A 33 13.99 -7.25 -5.32
N PRO A 34 14.57 -6.04 -5.46
CA PRO A 34 15.77 -5.62 -4.74
C PRO A 34 15.70 -5.91 -3.25
N GLU A 35 16.86 -6.16 -2.64
CA GLU A 35 16.99 -6.60 -1.24
C GLU A 35 16.23 -5.73 -0.24
N ARG A 36 16.20 -4.41 -0.47
CA ARG A 36 15.46 -3.45 0.37
C ARG A 36 13.97 -3.76 0.56
N TYR A 37 13.35 -4.52 -0.34
CA TYR A 37 11.94 -4.90 -0.25
C TYR A 37 11.72 -6.22 0.50
N ARG A 38 12.78 -7.01 0.70
CA ARG A 38 12.70 -8.32 1.35
C ARG A 38 12.29 -8.18 2.80
N ASN A 39 11.40 -9.05 3.25
CA ASN A 39 10.80 -9.07 4.58
C ASN A 39 9.96 -7.84 4.95
N GLY A 40 9.87 -6.83 4.08
CA GLY A 40 8.97 -5.69 4.28
C GLY A 40 7.52 -6.02 3.91
N ALA A 41 6.63 -5.07 4.14
CA ALA A 41 5.20 -5.23 3.91
C ALA A 41 4.71 -4.34 2.77
N PHE A 42 3.98 -4.93 1.82
CA PHE A 42 3.24 -4.20 0.80
C PHE A 42 1.79 -4.02 1.24
N ILE A 43 1.25 -2.83 1.08
CA ILE A 43 -0.10 -2.45 1.56
C ILE A 43 -0.90 -1.89 0.39
N GLY A 44 -2.10 -2.44 0.20
CA GLY A 44 -3.10 -1.92 -0.73
C GLY A 44 -3.87 -0.75 -0.13
N LEU A 45 -3.68 0.46 -0.67
CA LEU A 45 -4.44 1.65 -0.28
C LEU A 45 -5.48 1.97 -1.35
N HIS A 46 -6.73 1.57 -1.09
CA HIS A 46 -7.85 1.59 -2.03
C HIS A 46 -8.31 3.00 -2.44
N GLY A 47 -8.00 4.00 -1.64
CA GLY A 47 -8.30 5.38 -1.95
C GLY A 47 -9.49 5.97 -1.20
N SER A 48 -9.44 7.27 -0.96
CA SER A 48 -10.44 8.05 -0.25
C SER A 48 -11.68 8.34 -1.05
N TRP A 49 -12.86 8.14 -0.47
CA TRP A 49 -14.13 8.62 -1.04
C TRP A 49 -14.60 9.96 -0.43
N ASN A 50 -14.20 10.26 0.81
CA ASN A 50 -14.66 11.41 1.57
C ASN A 50 -13.51 12.39 1.92
N ARG A 51 -12.82 12.89 0.89
CA ARG A 51 -11.73 13.86 1.05
C ARG A 51 -11.62 14.76 -0.17
N SER A 52 -11.40 16.06 0.03
CA SER A 52 -11.27 17.04 -1.06
C SER A 52 -9.99 16.86 -1.88
N LYS A 53 -8.88 16.50 -1.22
CA LYS A 53 -7.64 16.04 -1.86
C LYS A 53 -7.56 14.53 -1.74
N LEU A 54 -7.45 13.81 -2.85
CA LEU A 54 -7.40 12.34 -2.80
C LEU A 54 -6.21 11.82 -1.97
N ALA A 55 -6.42 10.70 -1.29
CA ALA A 55 -5.39 9.98 -0.54
C ALA A 55 -5.55 8.47 -0.76
N GLY A 56 -4.45 7.72 -0.79
CA GLY A 56 -4.43 6.30 -1.16
C GLY A 56 -4.20 6.14 -2.67
N TYR A 57 -4.95 5.25 -3.32
CA TYR A 57 -4.83 4.94 -4.76
C TYR A 57 -3.42 4.48 -5.16
N ARG A 58 -2.82 3.64 -4.30
CA ARG A 58 -1.45 3.15 -4.47
C ARG A 58 -1.23 1.82 -3.76
N ILE A 59 -0.20 1.10 -4.22
CA ILE A 59 0.48 0.14 -3.37
C ILE A 59 1.59 0.86 -2.63
N ALA A 60 1.56 0.76 -1.31
CA ALA A 60 2.58 1.30 -0.43
C ALA A 60 3.50 0.19 0.08
N PHE A 61 4.68 0.56 0.57
CA PHE A 61 5.66 -0.34 1.16
C PHE A 61 6.10 0.17 2.54
N VAL A 62 6.34 -0.73 3.48
CA VAL A 62 6.97 -0.43 4.77
C VAL A 62 8.14 -1.41 4.95
N PRO A 63 9.38 -0.94 5.14
CA PRO A 63 10.49 -1.83 5.46
C PRO A 63 10.32 -2.42 6.85
N PHE A 64 10.73 -3.67 7.04
CA PHE A 64 10.71 -4.34 8.33
C PHE A 64 12.10 -4.88 8.68
N GLN A 65 12.43 -4.83 9.96
CA GLN A 65 13.64 -5.41 10.53
C GLN A 65 13.28 -6.06 11.86
N ASN A 66 13.71 -7.31 12.06
CA ASN A 66 13.47 -8.06 13.30
C ASN A 66 11.98 -8.11 13.72
N GLY A 67 11.09 -8.27 12.74
CA GLY A 67 9.64 -8.34 12.97
C GLY A 67 8.96 -7.01 13.28
N LYS A 68 9.66 -5.88 13.17
CA LYS A 68 9.12 -4.54 13.42
C LYS A 68 9.25 -3.62 12.20
N PRO A 69 8.34 -2.67 11.99
CA PRO A 69 8.53 -1.60 11.02
C PRO A 69 9.85 -0.85 11.28
N ALA A 70 10.63 -0.64 10.22
CA ALA A 70 11.98 -0.08 10.29
C ALA A 70 12.10 1.27 9.54
N GLY A 71 10.99 1.83 9.08
CA GLY A 71 10.98 3.05 8.29
C GLY A 71 9.58 3.57 7.98
N PRO A 72 9.50 4.71 7.28
CA PRO A 72 8.22 5.32 6.92
C PRO A 72 7.46 4.47 5.88
N LEU A 73 6.18 4.80 5.71
CA LEU A 73 5.38 4.32 4.59
C LEU A 73 5.85 4.95 3.29
N GLU A 74 6.18 4.13 2.31
CA GLU A 74 6.73 4.55 1.01
C GLU A 74 5.75 4.25 -0.14
N ASP A 75 5.87 4.98 -1.24
CA ASP A 75 5.19 4.66 -2.49
C ASP A 75 5.90 3.51 -3.21
N PHE A 76 5.17 2.46 -3.60
CA PHE A 76 5.70 1.38 -4.41
C PHE A 76 5.12 1.36 -5.83
N VAL A 77 3.79 1.39 -5.96
CA VAL A 77 3.12 1.56 -7.26
C VAL A 77 2.08 2.66 -7.13
N THR A 78 2.15 3.64 -8.01
CA THR A 78 1.24 4.77 -8.10
C THR A 78 0.77 4.94 -9.55
N GLY A 79 -0.12 5.92 -9.81
CA GLY A 79 -0.57 6.24 -11.17
C GLY A 79 -2.07 6.11 -11.40
N TRP A 80 -2.84 5.66 -10.41
CA TRP A 80 -4.30 5.54 -10.50
C TRP A 80 -5.07 6.86 -10.49
N ILE A 81 -4.39 7.98 -10.23
CA ILE A 81 -4.98 9.32 -10.17
C ILE A 81 -4.52 10.13 -11.37
N LEU A 82 -5.48 10.60 -12.18
CA LEU A 82 -5.24 11.55 -13.26
C LEU A 82 -5.37 13.00 -12.76
N ASN A 83 -4.94 13.95 -13.61
CA ASN A 83 -5.30 15.37 -13.52
C ASN A 83 -5.16 16.00 -12.12
N GLY A 84 -4.06 15.72 -11.42
CA GLY A 84 -3.69 16.44 -10.20
C GLY A 84 -4.42 16.05 -8.90
N GLY A 85 -5.28 15.03 -8.91
CA GLY A 85 -5.84 14.44 -7.67
C GLY A 85 -7.09 15.09 -7.10
N ASN A 86 -7.94 15.60 -7.99
CA ASN A 86 -9.30 15.99 -7.64
C ASN A 86 -10.22 14.76 -7.54
N PRO A 87 -11.32 14.81 -6.77
CA PRO A 87 -12.33 13.77 -6.77
C PRO A 87 -12.83 13.45 -8.19
N GLY A 88 -13.05 12.16 -8.48
CA GLY A 88 -13.47 11.70 -9.81
C GLY A 88 -12.35 11.56 -10.84
N THR A 89 -11.09 11.87 -10.51
CA THR A 89 -9.96 11.69 -11.44
C THR A 89 -9.25 10.34 -11.30
N ALA A 90 -9.69 9.48 -10.39
CA ALA A 90 -9.16 8.14 -10.24
C ALA A 90 -9.78 7.18 -11.27
N TRP A 91 -8.95 6.43 -12.00
CA TRP A 91 -9.40 5.51 -13.05
C TRP A 91 -9.38 4.03 -12.63
N GLY A 92 -8.89 3.75 -11.42
CA GLY A 92 -8.91 2.43 -10.81
C GLY A 92 -8.62 2.54 -9.31
N ARG A 93 -8.75 1.44 -8.59
CA ARG A 93 -8.58 1.37 -7.13
C ARG A 93 -7.85 0.08 -6.75
N PRO A 94 -6.54 0.16 -6.44
CA PRO A 94 -5.80 -1.03 -6.08
C PRO A 94 -6.27 -1.59 -4.73
N VAL A 95 -6.47 -2.90 -4.67
CA VAL A 95 -6.82 -3.65 -3.45
C VAL A 95 -5.55 -4.36 -2.94
N SER A 96 -5.65 -5.62 -2.53
CA SER A 96 -4.58 -6.36 -1.87
C SER A 96 -3.49 -6.81 -2.85
N PRO A 97 -2.20 -6.57 -2.56
CA PRO A 97 -1.11 -7.20 -3.28
C PRO A 97 -0.90 -8.65 -2.82
N TYR A 98 -0.50 -9.52 -3.74
CA TYR A 98 -0.17 -10.92 -3.50
C TYR A 98 1.18 -11.27 -4.12
N VAL A 99 2.01 -12.02 -3.41
CA VAL A 99 3.29 -12.53 -3.93
C VAL A 99 3.03 -13.76 -4.80
N ALA A 100 3.34 -13.67 -6.09
CA ALA A 100 3.27 -14.79 -7.02
C ALA A 100 4.43 -15.78 -6.79
N LYS A 101 4.31 -16.99 -7.37
CA LYS A 101 5.33 -18.04 -7.22
C LYS A 101 6.73 -17.63 -7.73
N ASP A 102 6.79 -16.76 -8.73
CA ASP A 102 8.03 -16.21 -9.28
C ASP A 102 8.59 -15.01 -8.48
N GLY A 103 7.94 -14.64 -7.37
CA GLY A 103 8.31 -13.49 -6.55
C GLY A 103 7.90 -12.14 -7.12
N SER A 104 7.13 -12.08 -8.21
CA SER A 104 6.45 -10.86 -8.66
C SER A 104 5.25 -10.54 -7.76
N LEU A 105 4.71 -9.32 -7.84
CA LEU A 105 3.45 -8.97 -7.18
C LEU A 105 2.29 -8.98 -8.16
N LEU A 106 1.17 -9.56 -7.74
CA LEU A 106 -0.14 -9.40 -8.36
C LEU A 106 -0.97 -8.43 -7.54
N ILE A 107 -1.61 -7.46 -8.20
CA ILE A 107 -2.46 -6.45 -7.56
C ILE A 107 -3.82 -6.50 -8.24
N THR A 108 -4.87 -6.71 -7.47
CA THR A 108 -6.24 -6.59 -7.98
C THR A 108 -6.70 -5.15 -7.98
N ASP A 109 -7.48 -4.77 -8.98
CA ASP A 109 -8.10 -3.45 -9.13
C ASP A 109 -9.58 -3.66 -9.47
N ASP A 110 -10.45 -3.38 -8.50
CA ASP A 110 -11.88 -3.71 -8.59
C ASP A 110 -12.66 -2.71 -9.46
N VAL A 111 -12.21 -1.46 -9.54
CA VAL A 111 -12.83 -0.44 -10.40
C VAL A 111 -12.39 -0.57 -11.85
N ALA A 112 -11.13 -0.87 -12.11
CA ALA A 112 -10.64 -1.05 -13.48
C ALA A 112 -10.95 -2.44 -14.06
N ASP A 113 -11.38 -3.39 -13.22
CA ASP A 113 -11.56 -4.81 -13.54
C ASP A 113 -10.26 -5.39 -14.14
N LYS A 114 -9.15 -5.24 -13.40
CA LYS A 114 -7.81 -5.65 -13.83
C LYS A 114 -7.04 -6.37 -12.73
N ILE A 115 -6.10 -7.21 -13.16
CA ILE A 115 -5.01 -7.71 -12.31
C ILE A 115 -3.71 -7.21 -12.91
N TRP A 116 -2.97 -6.43 -12.13
CA TRP A 116 -1.65 -5.92 -12.51
C TRP A 116 -0.57 -6.89 -12.03
N ARG A 117 0.46 -7.12 -12.84
CA ARG A 117 1.67 -7.83 -12.43
C ARG A 117 2.84 -6.86 -12.40
N VAL A 118 3.53 -6.80 -11.26
CA VAL A 118 4.72 -5.97 -11.06
C VAL A 118 5.93 -6.88 -10.91
N GLN A 119 6.86 -6.77 -11.85
CA GLN A 119 8.12 -7.50 -11.86
C GLN A 119 9.28 -6.51 -12.01
N TYR A 120 10.35 -6.75 -11.26
CA TYR A 120 11.63 -6.09 -11.40
C TYR A 120 12.42 -6.73 -12.52
N THR A 121 12.69 -5.94 -13.55
CA THR A 121 13.65 -6.28 -14.59
C THR A 121 14.94 -5.52 -14.27
N ALA A 122 15.98 -6.24 -13.87
CA ALA A 122 17.30 -5.63 -13.74
C ALA A 122 17.68 -5.06 -15.12
N ARG A 123 18.03 -3.77 -15.19
CA ARG A 123 18.66 -3.23 -16.41
C ARG A 123 19.98 -3.96 -16.58
N ARG A 124 20.18 -4.56 -17.76
CA ARG A 124 21.48 -5.11 -18.16
C ARG A 124 22.50 -3.98 -18.28
#